data_AF-A0A822BQE0-F1
#
_entry.id   AF-A0A822BQE0-F1
#
_cell.length_a   1.000
_cell.length_b   1.000
_cell.length_c   1.000
_cell.angle_alpha   90.00
_cell.angle_beta   90.00
_cell.angle_gamma   90.00
#
_symmetry.space_group_name_H-M   'P 1'
#
loop_
_entity.id
_entity.type
_entity.pdbx_description
1 polymer ?
#
loop_
_entity_poly.entity_id
_entity_poly.type
_entity_poly.pdbx_seq_one_letter_code
_entity_poly.pdbx_strand_id
1 'polypeptide(L)'
;NKNEFSLIAASTSLRWNSTGVTIAGITGSSGSSSNQLHTPYHLTLDSSDSLYIGDSDNHRVQKYLKGASTGTTIAGQNATPTTALNNLNYPTGVIVDSNGNIYIADTNNNRVMFWSNGASSGTQIAGSSKKPTGKKIDTLNQF
;
A
#
# COMPACT_ATOMS: atom_id res chain seq x y z
N ASN A 1 -13.72 -56.08 -19.76
CA ASN A 1 -12.78 -55.69 -20.83
C ASN A 1 -13.06 -54.24 -21.16
N LYS A 2 -12.13 -53.36 -20.74
CA LYS A 2 -11.78 -52.00 -21.21
C LYS A 2 -12.90 -51.12 -21.78
N ASN A 3 -13.17 -50.02 -21.09
CA ASN A 3 -12.98 -48.65 -21.62
C ASN A 3 -13.10 -47.65 -20.45
N GLU A 4 -11.97 -47.40 -19.79
CA GLU A 4 -11.78 -46.21 -18.98
C GLU A 4 -11.61 -45.00 -19.91
N PHE A 5 -12.30 -43.90 -19.60
CA PHE A 5 -11.84 -42.56 -19.96
C PHE A 5 -11.83 -41.72 -18.68
N SER A 6 -10.66 -41.71 -18.04
CA SER A 6 -10.27 -40.70 -17.07
C SER A 6 -10.17 -39.35 -17.78
N LEU A 7 -10.93 -38.35 -17.33
CA LEU A 7 -10.66 -36.96 -17.65
C LEU A 7 -10.57 -36.15 -16.37
N ILE A 8 -9.34 -35.98 -15.91
CA ILE A 8 -8.92 -34.93 -14.99
C ILE A 8 -9.12 -33.60 -15.73
N ALA A 9 -10.15 -32.85 -15.36
CA ALA A 9 -10.27 -31.44 -15.69
C ALA A 9 -10.48 -30.68 -14.36
N ALA A 10 -9.36 -30.23 -13.80
CA ALA A 10 -9.31 -29.29 -12.69
C ALA A 10 -10.23 -28.10 -12.99
N SER A 11 -11.16 -27.80 -12.09
CA SER A 11 -12.12 -26.72 -12.29
C SER A 11 -11.38 -25.38 -12.43
N THR A 12 -11.37 -24.81 -13.63
CA THR A 12 -10.81 -23.49 -13.96
C THR A 12 -11.83 -22.36 -13.79
N SER A 13 -12.92 -22.56 -13.05
CA SER A 13 -13.86 -21.48 -12.76
C SER A 13 -13.34 -20.66 -11.58
N LEU A 14 -12.79 -19.48 -11.86
CA LEU A 14 -12.61 -18.42 -10.88
C LEU A 14 -14.01 -18.08 -10.32
N ARG A 15 -14.40 -18.71 -9.22
CA ARG A 15 -15.66 -18.42 -8.54
C ARG A 15 -15.43 -17.23 -7.63
N TRP A 16 -15.85 -16.05 -8.07
CA TRP A 16 -16.00 -14.91 -7.17
C TRP A 16 -16.98 -15.32 -6.07
N ASN A 17 -16.55 -15.20 -4.81
CA ASN A 17 -17.49 -15.26 -3.70
C ASN A 17 -18.53 -14.16 -3.93
N SER A 18 -19.81 -14.51 -3.97
CA SER A 18 -20.90 -13.56 -4.22
C SER A 18 -21.12 -12.58 -3.07
N THR A 19 -20.42 -12.74 -1.94
CA THR A 19 -20.39 -11.78 -0.83
C THR A 19 -19.00 -11.16 -0.64
N GLY A 20 -18.94 -9.83 -0.74
CA GLY A 20 -17.76 -9.07 -0.34
C GLY A 20 -17.56 -9.13 1.18
N VAL A 21 -16.30 -9.17 1.61
CA VAL A 21 -15.93 -9.14 3.02
C VAL A 21 -14.99 -7.96 3.28
N THR A 22 -15.14 -7.33 4.44
CA THR A 22 -14.20 -6.28 4.89
C THR A 22 -12.92 -6.94 5.38
N ILE A 23 -11.79 -6.62 4.75
CA ILE A 23 -10.46 -7.15 5.11
C ILE A 23 -9.55 -6.11 5.79
N ALA A 24 -9.96 -4.84 5.80
CA ALA A 24 -9.28 -3.74 6.49
C ALA A 24 -10.28 -2.62 6.78
N GLY A 25 -10.12 -1.93 7.92
CA GLY A 25 -11.06 -0.91 8.38
C GLY A 25 -12.33 -1.49 9.02
N ILE A 26 -13.25 -0.61 9.40
CA ILE A 26 -14.57 -0.96 9.94
C ILE A 26 -15.65 -0.38 9.03
N THR A 27 -16.58 -1.23 8.58
CA THR A 27 -17.71 -0.80 7.74
C THR A 27 -18.57 0.23 8.49
N GLY A 28 -18.83 1.39 7.87
CA GLY A 28 -19.69 2.43 8.42
C GLY A 28 -19.03 3.31 9.49
N SER A 29 -17.72 3.18 9.73
CA SER A 29 -16.99 4.00 10.71
C SER A 29 -15.62 4.41 10.18
N SER A 30 -15.34 5.72 10.14
CA SER A 30 -14.00 6.25 9.94
C SER A 30 -13.29 6.49 11.26
N GLY A 31 -11.95 6.47 11.26
CA GLY A 31 -11.16 6.79 12.43
C GLY A 31 -9.68 6.52 12.24
N SER A 32 -8.89 6.76 13.29
CA SER A 32 -7.42 6.68 13.28
C SER A 32 -6.85 5.53 14.11
N SER A 33 -7.70 4.71 14.75
CA SER A 33 -7.26 3.48 15.42
C SER A 33 -6.59 2.52 14.43
N SER A 34 -5.83 1.55 14.93
CA SER A 34 -5.10 0.58 14.10
C SER A 34 -6.01 -0.27 13.20
N ASN A 35 -7.26 -0.49 13.59
CA ASN A 35 -8.29 -1.19 12.80
C ASN A 35 -9.23 -0.25 12.03
N GLN A 36 -8.99 1.06 12.04
CA GLN A 36 -9.82 2.05 11.35
C GLN A 36 -9.03 2.72 10.22
N LEU A 37 -9.78 3.23 9.25
CA LEU A 37 -9.28 3.99 8.11
C LEU A 37 -10.12 5.27 7.99
N HIS A 38 -9.58 6.29 7.33
CA HIS A 38 -10.26 7.54 7.02
C HIS A 38 -9.94 7.94 5.58
N THR A 39 -10.94 7.77 4.71
CA THR A 39 -10.87 8.07 3.27
C THR A 39 -9.66 7.42 2.58
N PRO A 40 -9.58 6.07 2.58
CA PRO A 40 -8.48 5.39 1.92
C PRO A 40 -8.59 5.52 0.39
N TYR A 41 -7.66 6.24 -0.25
CA TYR A 41 -7.70 6.47 -1.70
C TYR A 41 -7.02 5.39 -2.54
N HIS A 42 -6.09 4.63 -1.96
CA HIS A 42 -5.31 3.65 -2.70
C HIS A 42 -4.95 2.44 -1.85
N LEU A 43 -4.79 1.29 -2.52
CA LEU A 43 -4.24 0.09 -1.93
C LEU A 43 -3.32 -0.66 -2.89
N THR A 44 -2.37 -1.41 -2.34
CA THR A 44 -1.52 -2.35 -3.09
C THR A 44 -1.21 -3.58 -2.22
N LEU A 45 -0.76 -4.66 -2.85
CA LEU A 45 -0.35 -5.89 -2.19
C LEU A 45 1.15 -6.14 -2.41
N ASP A 46 1.83 -6.67 -1.39
CA ASP A 46 3.15 -7.30 -1.60
C ASP A 46 3.01 -8.78 -2.00
N SER A 47 4.13 -9.44 -2.32
CA SER A 47 4.16 -10.85 -2.72
C SER A 47 3.72 -11.83 -1.62
N SER A 48 3.52 -11.35 -0.38
CA SER A 48 2.99 -12.13 0.74
C SER A 48 1.50 -11.85 0.99
N ASP A 49 0.82 -11.17 0.05
CA ASP A 49 -0.55 -10.66 0.17
C ASP A 49 -0.75 -9.71 1.37
N SER A 50 0.30 -9.01 1.83
CA SER A 50 0.11 -7.94 2.80
C SER A 50 -0.45 -6.71 2.09
N LEU A 51 -1.48 -6.10 2.68
CA LEU A 51 -2.19 -4.95 2.14
C LEU A 51 -1.59 -3.65 2.64
N TYR A 52 -1.24 -2.75 1.73
CA TYR A 52 -0.74 -1.41 2.01
C TYR A 52 -1.81 -0.43 1.56
N ILE A 53 -2.21 0.48 2.44
CA ILE A 53 -3.34 1.39 2.21
C ILE A 53 -2.87 2.82 2.43
N GLY A 54 -3.08 3.69 1.45
CA GLY A 54 -3.01 5.13 1.63
C GLY A 54 -4.23 5.57 2.45
N ASP A 55 -4.03 5.78 3.75
CA ASP A 55 -5.07 6.18 4.71
C ASP A 55 -5.06 7.72 4.79
N SER A 56 -5.65 8.34 3.76
CA SER A 56 -5.26 9.67 3.31
C SER A 56 -5.63 10.80 4.26
N ASP A 57 -6.82 10.77 4.85
CA ASP A 57 -7.23 11.78 5.86
C ASP A 57 -6.55 11.55 7.21
N ASN A 58 -6.02 10.35 7.46
CA ASN A 58 -5.13 10.10 8.60
C ASN A 58 -3.65 10.40 8.28
N HIS A 59 -3.35 10.87 7.06
CA HIS A 59 -2.02 11.26 6.60
C HIS A 59 -0.95 10.18 6.83
N ARG A 60 -1.32 8.92 6.61
CA ARG A 60 -0.45 7.77 6.86
C ARG A 60 -0.60 6.68 5.82
N VAL A 61 0.33 5.73 5.84
CA VAL A 61 0.18 4.45 5.15
C VAL A 61 0.07 3.35 6.18
N GLN A 62 -1.01 2.57 6.09
CA GLN A 62 -1.25 1.40 6.93
C GLN A 62 -0.85 0.12 6.19
N LYS A 63 -0.16 -0.80 6.88
CA LYS A 63 0.07 -2.18 6.45
C LYS A 63 -0.77 -3.16 7.25
N TYR A 64 -1.56 -3.98 6.58
CA TYR A 64 -2.28 -5.12 7.15
C TYR A 64 -1.63 -6.40 6.63
N LEU A 65 -1.23 -7.30 7.53
CA LEU A 65 -0.83 -8.65 7.11
C LEU A 65 -2.06 -9.42 6.62
N LYS A 66 -1.87 -10.41 5.75
CA LYS A 66 -2.96 -11.24 5.24
C LYS A 66 -3.78 -11.83 6.40
N GLY A 67 -5.07 -11.49 6.45
CA GLY A 67 -6.00 -11.95 7.49
C GLY A 67 -5.90 -11.21 8.85
N ALA A 68 -5.06 -10.18 8.97
CA ALA A 68 -5.00 -9.36 10.18
C ALA A 68 -6.23 -8.46 10.29
N SER A 69 -6.73 -8.27 11.51
CA SER A 69 -7.83 -7.35 11.82
C SER A 69 -7.38 -5.93 12.16
N THR A 70 -6.06 -5.72 12.32
CA THR A 70 -5.45 -4.43 12.63
C THR A 70 -4.27 -4.17 11.71
N GLY A 71 -4.05 -2.90 11.39
CA GLY A 71 -2.94 -2.41 10.59
C GLY A 71 -1.86 -1.79 11.45
N THR A 72 -0.66 -1.71 10.87
CA THR A 72 0.50 -1.01 11.44
C THR A 72 0.80 0.23 10.59
N THR A 73 1.01 1.38 11.22
CA THR A 73 1.49 2.59 10.53
C THR A 73 2.93 2.35 10.08
N ILE A 74 3.18 2.39 8.78
CA ILE A 74 4.53 2.20 8.22
C ILE A 74 5.12 3.49 7.63
N ALA A 75 4.31 4.53 7.40
CA ALA A 75 4.75 5.87 7.01
C ALA A 75 3.71 6.92 7.43
N GLY A 76 4.15 8.17 7.62
CA GLY A 76 3.28 9.27 8.07
C GLY A 76 2.89 9.15 9.54
N GLN A 77 3.87 9.26 10.45
CA GLN A 77 3.69 8.94 11.88
C GLN A 77 2.89 9.99 12.69
N ASN A 78 2.48 11.10 12.08
CA ASN A 78 1.82 12.20 12.77
C ASN A 78 0.43 12.44 12.20
N ALA A 79 -0.55 12.66 13.09
CA ALA A 79 -1.91 13.04 12.70
C ALA A 79 -1.99 14.46 12.11
N THR A 80 -1.01 15.32 12.41
CA THR A 80 -0.91 16.66 11.81
C THR A 80 0.10 16.63 10.67
N PRO A 81 -0.30 16.99 9.43
CA PRO A 81 0.59 16.91 8.29
C PRO A 81 1.65 18.01 8.36
N THR A 82 2.89 17.66 8.01
CA THR A 82 4.00 18.61 7.84
C THR A 82 4.85 18.22 6.64
N THR A 83 5.83 19.05 6.28
CA THR A 83 6.81 18.75 5.23
C THR A 83 8.00 17.93 5.73
N ALA A 84 8.04 17.54 7.01
CA ALA A 84 9.10 16.70 7.56
C ALA A 84 9.15 15.34 6.84
N LEU A 85 10.33 14.72 6.80
CA LEU A 85 10.55 13.48 6.04
C LEU A 85 9.89 12.25 6.67
N ASN A 86 9.50 12.31 7.95
CA ASN A 86 8.73 11.28 8.64
C ASN A 86 7.20 11.52 8.59
N ASN A 87 6.76 12.59 7.92
CA ASN A 87 5.37 13.01 7.80
C ASN A 87 4.88 12.85 6.36
N LEU A 88 3.56 12.73 6.22
CA LEU A 88 2.85 12.77 4.95
C LEU A 88 1.71 13.80 5.08
N ASN A 89 1.17 14.20 3.94
CA ASN A 89 0.04 15.09 3.81
C ASN A 89 -0.85 14.59 2.67
N TYR A 90 -1.93 13.90 3.06
CA TYR A 90 -2.92 13.35 2.15
C TYR A 90 -2.32 12.40 1.08
N PRO A 91 -1.70 11.28 1.49
CA PRO A 91 -1.11 10.35 0.55
C PRO A 91 -2.19 9.67 -0.30
N THR A 92 -2.15 9.82 -1.63
CA THR A 92 -3.20 9.28 -2.53
C THR A 92 -2.75 8.08 -3.36
N GLY A 93 -1.45 7.75 -3.33
CA GLY A 93 -0.89 6.61 -4.06
C GLY A 93 0.21 5.97 -3.25
N VAL A 94 0.24 4.63 -3.24
CA VAL A 94 1.27 3.83 -2.59
C VAL A 94 1.59 2.59 -3.44
N ILE A 95 2.86 2.38 -3.78
CA ILE A 95 3.34 1.13 -4.38
C ILE A 95 4.41 0.53 -3.50
N VAL A 96 4.54 -0.80 -3.54
CA VAL A 96 5.54 -1.56 -2.77
C VAL A 96 6.39 -2.40 -3.73
N ASP A 97 7.70 -2.43 -3.51
CA ASP A 97 8.62 -3.29 -4.27
C ASP A 97 8.83 -4.67 -3.59
N SER A 98 9.57 -5.56 -4.25
CA SER A 98 9.86 -6.91 -3.72
C SER A 98 10.70 -6.93 -2.43
N ASN A 99 11.35 -5.81 -2.08
CA ASN A 99 12.11 -5.67 -0.84
C ASN A 99 11.27 -5.07 0.30
N GLY A 100 9.99 -4.75 0.02
CA GLY A 100 9.09 -4.08 0.95
C GLY A 100 9.33 -2.58 1.08
N ASN A 101 10.11 -1.97 0.18
CA ASN A 101 10.21 -0.52 0.13
C ASN A 101 8.96 0.07 -0.50
N ILE A 102 8.56 1.25 -0.04
CA ILE A 102 7.33 1.89 -0.51
C ILE A 102 7.61 3.25 -1.15
N TYR A 103 6.84 3.55 -2.19
CA TYR A 103 6.83 4.84 -2.87
C TYR A 103 5.45 5.45 -2.71
N ILE A 104 5.41 6.70 -2.25
CA ILE A 104 4.18 7.35 -1.81
C ILE A 104 4.02 8.68 -2.53
N ALA A 105 2.86 8.89 -3.15
CA ALA A 105 2.44 10.19 -3.64
C ALA A 105 1.95 11.03 -2.45
N ASP A 106 2.82 11.90 -1.92
CA ASP A 106 2.54 12.79 -0.80
C ASP A 106 1.86 14.07 -1.32
N THR A 107 0.59 13.91 -1.70
CA THR A 107 -0.16 14.77 -2.63
C THR A 107 -0.14 16.24 -2.25
N ASN A 108 -0.54 16.57 -1.02
CA ASN A 108 -0.66 17.97 -0.60
C ASN A 108 0.69 18.62 -0.30
N ASN A 109 1.75 17.81 -0.14
CA ASN A 109 3.13 18.29 -0.09
C ASN A 109 3.78 18.35 -1.48
N ASN A 110 3.05 18.03 -2.56
CA ASN A 110 3.52 18.08 -3.95
C ASN A 110 4.82 17.31 -4.21
N ARG A 111 4.99 16.15 -3.56
CA ARG A 111 6.23 15.37 -3.64
C ARG A 111 5.96 13.87 -3.74
N VAL A 112 6.98 13.16 -4.20
CA VAL A 112 7.02 11.69 -4.10
C VAL A 112 8.06 11.31 -3.08
N MET A 113 7.67 10.43 -2.16
CA MET A 113 8.51 9.95 -1.07
C MET A 113 8.85 8.48 -1.25
N PHE A 114 10.06 8.10 -0.90
CA PHE A 114 10.52 6.73 -0.80
C PHE A 114 10.76 6.40 0.68
N TRP A 115 10.26 5.26 1.15
CA TRP A 115 10.58 4.71 2.47
C TRP A 115 11.16 3.31 2.30
N SER A 116 12.38 3.10 2.83
CA SER A 116 12.91 1.75 2.96
C SER A 116 12.06 0.94 3.95
N ASN A 117 11.97 -0.37 3.75
CA ASN A 117 11.27 -1.25 4.67
C ASN A 117 11.78 -1.08 6.12
N GLY A 118 10.87 -0.81 7.06
CA GLY A 118 11.18 -0.58 8.48
C GLY A 118 11.79 0.79 8.82
N ALA A 119 11.94 1.70 7.86
CA ALA A 119 12.46 3.03 8.13
C ALA A 119 11.44 3.91 8.87
N SER A 120 11.91 4.73 9.82
CA SER A 120 11.08 5.71 10.53
C SER A 120 10.85 7.01 9.74
N SER A 121 11.62 7.25 8.68
CA SER A 121 11.49 8.44 7.84
C SER A 121 11.83 8.13 6.39
N GLY A 122 11.28 8.94 5.48
CA GLY A 122 11.42 8.75 4.04
C GLY A 122 12.50 9.64 3.44
N THR A 123 12.68 9.50 2.14
CA THR A 123 13.51 10.35 1.29
C THR A 123 12.63 10.91 0.18
N GLN A 124 12.69 12.21 -0.05
CA GLN A 124 12.02 12.81 -1.19
C GLN A 124 12.76 12.45 -2.49
N ILE A 125 12.05 11.86 -3.44
CA ILE A 125 12.61 11.43 -4.74
C ILE A 125 12.09 12.24 -5.93
N ALA A 126 11.02 13.01 -5.76
CA ALA A 126 10.51 13.95 -6.77
C ALA A 126 9.78 15.15 -6.14
N GLY A 127 9.56 16.22 -6.91
CA GLY A 127 8.75 17.37 -6.49
C GLY A 127 9.49 18.44 -5.68
N SER A 128 10.82 18.51 -5.76
CA SER A 128 11.58 19.61 -5.15
C SER A 128 11.75 20.76 -6.16
N SER A 129 11.84 22.00 -5.66
CA SER A 129 12.27 23.17 -6.44
C SER A 129 13.77 23.14 -6.78
N LYS A 130 14.50 22.13 -6.29
CA LYS A 130 15.90 21.88 -6.59
C LYS A 130 15.96 21.12 -7.90
N LYS A 131 16.68 21.68 -8.89
CA LYS A 131 17.03 21.00 -10.15
C LYS A 131 17.44 19.56 -9.83
N PRO A 132 16.89 18.53 -10.51
CA PRO A 132 17.25 17.15 -10.24
C PRO A 132 18.77 16.98 -10.33
N THR A 133 19.44 16.78 -9.21
CA THR A 133 20.83 16.32 -9.17
C THR A 133 20.74 14.82 -9.34
N GLY A 134 20.65 14.39 -10.59
CA GLY A 134 20.20 13.05 -10.98
C GLY A 134 20.76 11.92 -10.14
N LYS A 135 19.85 11.09 -9.61
CA LYS A 135 20.00 9.64 -9.72
C LYS A 135 18.91 9.18 -10.66
N LYS A 136 19.31 8.73 -11.85
CA LYS A 136 18.42 7.92 -12.70
C LYS A 136 17.99 6.72 -11.86
N ILE A 137 16.70 6.43 -11.89
CA ILE A 137 16.22 5.06 -11.64
C ILE A 137 16.51 4.31 -12.95
N ASP A 138 17.73 3.81 -13.10
CA ASP A 138 18.02 2.64 -13.94
C ASP A 138 17.72 1.45 -13.01
N THR A 139 16.81 0.51 -13.28
CA THR A 139 16.49 -0.19 -14.52
C THR A 139 15.12 -0.85 -14.31
N LEU A 140 14.14 -0.65 -15.18
CA LEU A 140 13.68 -1.68 -16.13
C LEU A 140 14.33 -3.06 -15.88
N ASN A 141 13.76 -3.84 -14.95
CA ASN A 141 13.56 -5.29 -15.08
C ASN A 141 12.78 -5.80 -13.86
N GLN A 142 11.75 -6.59 -14.14
CA GLN A 142 10.85 -7.32 -13.23
C GLN A 142 9.53 -6.60 -12.91
N PHE A 143 8.65 -6.60 -13.91
CA PHE A 143 7.25 -6.96 -13.70
C PHE A 143 7.14 -8.49 -13.76
#